data_AF-A0AAX4AEA5-F1
#
_entry.id   AF-A0AAX4AEA5-F1
#
_cell.length_a   1.000
_cell.length_b   1.000
_cell.length_c   1.000
_cell.angle_alpha   90.00
_cell.angle_beta   90.00
_cell.angle_gamma   90.00
#
_symmetry.space_group_name_H-M   'P 1'
#
loop_
_entity.id
_entity.type
_entity.pdbx_description
1 polymer ?
#
loop_
_entity_poly.entity_id
_entity_poly.type
_entity_poly.pdbx_seq_one_letter_code
_entity_poly.pdbx_strand_id
1 'polypeptide(L)'
;MPEIIINGEHFYLMKDAAKLTNLSESSLTVYLHQKRFPELDSFTEKVGATRVISQSGIDFLNNKVNRIQGKEKITLGGIEFPSKREAAEYFGFPPEDLSRYLRVKKLVEGDN
;
A
#
# COMPACT_ATOMS: atom_id res chain seq x y z
N MET A 1 -5.79 8.22 -19.95
CA MET A 1 -5.80 8.68 -18.55
C MET A 1 -5.27 10.11 -18.57
N PRO A 2 -5.94 11.10 -17.94
CA PRO A 2 -5.42 12.46 -17.89
C PRO A 2 -4.19 12.48 -16.98
N GLU A 3 -3.02 12.52 -17.61
CA GLU A 3 -1.73 12.60 -16.93
C GLU A 3 -1.30 14.06 -16.86
N ILE A 4 -1.00 14.53 -15.66
CA ILE A 4 -0.53 15.90 -15.44
C ILE A 4 0.96 15.81 -15.19
N ILE A 5 1.77 16.34 -16.11
CA ILE A 5 3.23 16.31 -15.97
C ILE A 5 3.68 17.66 -15.40
N ILE A 6 4.29 17.66 -14.22
CA ILE A 6 4.83 18.86 -13.56
C ILE A 6 6.31 18.60 -13.28
N ASN A 7 7.21 19.44 -13.80
CA ASN A 7 8.66 19.28 -13.64
C ASN A 7 9.21 17.89 -14.06
N GLY A 8 8.56 17.24 -15.03
CA GLY A 8 8.94 15.89 -15.47
C GLY A 8 8.47 14.76 -14.54
N GLU A 9 7.75 15.07 -13.47
CA GLU A 9 7.08 14.09 -12.62
C GLU A 9 5.61 13.92 -13.05
N HIS A 10 5.14 12.67 -13.01
CA HIS A 10 3.79 12.28 -13.41
C HIS A 10 2.84 12.42 -12.21
N PHE A 11 1.77 13.18 -12.39
CA PHE A 11 0.72 13.37 -11.40
C PHE A 11 -0.61 12.83 -11.89
N TYR A 12 -1.35 12.26 -10.95
CA TYR A 12 -2.64 11.61 -11.16
C TYR A 12 -3.70 12.27 -10.28
N LEU A 13 -4.91 12.36 -10.83
CA LEU A 13 -6.08 12.74 -10.06
C LEU A 13 -6.37 11.68 -9.00
N MET A 14 -7.05 12.06 -7.90
CA MET A 14 -7.47 11.12 -6.85
C MET A 14 -8.19 9.89 -7.40
N LYS A 15 -9.03 10.05 -8.42
CA LYS A 15 -9.77 8.97 -9.06
C LYS A 15 -8.87 7.95 -9.76
N ASP A 16 -7.80 8.41 -10.40
CA ASP A 16 -6.83 7.52 -11.04
C ASP A 16 -5.87 6.91 -10.01
N ALA A 17 -5.45 7.70 -9.02
CA ALA A 17 -4.68 7.23 -7.88
C ALA A 17 -5.39 6.11 -7.11
N ALA A 18 -6.70 6.23 -6.91
CA ALA A 18 -7.55 5.21 -6.29
C ALA A 18 -7.47 3.87 -7.05
N LYS A 19 -7.53 3.92 -8.39
CA LYS A 19 -7.39 2.73 -9.22
C LYS A 19 -5.98 2.13 -9.14
N LEU A 20 -4.95 2.97 -9.23
CA LEU A 20 -3.54 2.52 -9.21
C LEU A 20 -3.11 1.95 -7.86
N THR A 21 -3.71 2.43 -6.77
CA THR A 21 -3.43 1.94 -5.41
C THR A 21 -4.40 0.86 -4.95
N ASN A 22 -5.42 0.57 -5.77
CA ASN A 22 -6.55 -0.31 -5.41
C ASN A 22 -7.22 0.12 -4.09
N LEU A 23 -7.32 1.43 -3.87
CA LEU A 23 -7.94 2.07 -2.72
C LEU A 23 -9.18 2.84 -3.15
N SER A 24 -10.13 3.05 -2.24
CA SER A 24 -11.26 3.94 -2.49
C SER A 24 -10.81 5.40 -2.40
N GLU A 25 -11.45 6.28 -3.19
CA GLU A 25 -11.21 7.73 -3.13
C GLU A 25 -11.40 8.27 -1.71
N SER A 26 -12.41 7.79 -0.98
CA SER A 26 -12.63 8.15 0.43
C SER A 26 -11.45 7.77 1.34
N SER A 27 -10.79 6.64 1.10
CA SER A 27 -9.62 6.23 1.88
C SER A 27 -8.45 7.18 1.61
N LEU A 28 -8.22 7.55 0.35
CA LEU A 28 -7.20 8.53 -0.01
C LEU A 28 -7.51 9.90 0.60
N THR A 29 -8.77 10.35 0.55
CA THR A 29 -9.19 11.59 1.21
C THR A 29 -8.92 11.54 2.71
N VAL A 30 -9.28 10.45 3.39
CA VAL A 30 -9.01 10.28 4.83
C VAL A 30 -7.51 10.29 5.12
N TYR A 31 -6.70 9.61 4.32
CA TYR A 31 -5.25 9.57 4.51
C TYR A 31 -4.60 10.95 4.39
N LEU A 32 -5.08 11.76 3.44
CA LEU A 32 -4.63 13.13 3.22
C LEU A 32 -5.19 14.11 4.26
N HIS A 33 -6.48 14.05 4.58
CA HIS A 33 -7.12 14.97 5.54
C HIS A 33 -6.73 14.71 6.98
N GLN A 34 -6.67 13.45 7.40
CA GLN A 34 -6.34 13.10 8.79
C GLN A 34 -4.83 13.06 9.04
N LYS A 35 -4.01 13.44 8.06
CA LYS A 35 -2.53 13.35 8.12
C LYS A 35 -2.04 11.98 8.61
N ARG A 36 -2.76 10.91 8.24
CA ARG A 36 -2.41 9.53 8.64
C ARG A 36 -1.04 9.13 8.08
N PHE A 37 -0.67 9.71 6.94
CA PHE A 37 0.66 9.67 6.38
C PHE A 37 1.13 11.10 6.09
N PRO A 38 1.88 11.73 7.00
CA PRO A 38 2.34 13.11 6.80
C PRO A 38 3.26 13.24 5.57
N GLU A 39 4.02 12.20 5.25
CA GLU A 39 4.87 12.11 4.06
C GLU A 39 4.06 12.18 2.75
N LEU A 40 2.78 11.79 2.78
CA LEU A 40 1.94 11.81 1.59
C LEU A 40 1.69 13.23 1.09
N ASP A 41 1.70 14.22 2.01
CA ASP A 41 1.48 15.62 1.66
C ASP A 41 2.57 16.12 0.69
N SER A 42 3.82 15.68 0.89
CA SER A 42 4.97 15.98 0.02
C SER A 42 4.90 15.34 -1.37
N PHE A 43 4.05 14.32 -1.56
CA PHE A 43 3.80 13.71 -2.86
C PHE A 43 2.51 14.23 -3.50
N THR A 44 1.88 15.25 -2.93
CA THR A 44 0.68 15.86 -3.49
C THR A 44 0.90 17.31 -3.86
N GLU A 45 0.35 17.69 -5.01
CA GLU A 45 0.36 19.06 -5.50
C GLU A 45 -1.08 19.53 -5.69
N LYS A 46 -1.30 20.84 -5.57
CA LYS A 46 -2.60 21.46 -5.84
C LYS A 46 -2.57 22.12 -7.20
N VAL A 47 -3.32 21.57 -8.15
CA VAL A 47 -3.48 22.10 -9.49
C VAL A 47 -4.87 22.74 -9.59
N GLY A 48 -4.93 24.05 -9.41
CA GLY A 48 -6.19 24.81 -9.36
C GLY A 48 -7.02 24.43 -8.13
N ALA A 49 -8.24 23.92 -8.36
CA ALA A 49 -9.14 23.46 -7.30
C ALA A 49 -8.92 21.98 -6.92
N THR A 50 -8.09 21.25 -7.66
CA THR A 50 -7.95 19.80 -7.52
C THR A 50 -6.59 19.44 -6.94
N ARG A 51 -6.58 18.45 -6.05
CA ARG A 51 -5.36 17.87 -5.50
C ARG A 51 -4.97 16.65 -6.33
N VAL A 52 -3.71 16.60 -6.74
CA VAL A 52 -3.13 15.52 -7.54
C VAL A 52 -2.04 14.83 -6.74
N ILE A 53 -1.81 13.55 -7.02
CA ILE A 53 -0.85 12.69 -6.32
C ILE A 53 0.21 12.28 -7.34
N SER A 54 1.49 12.44 -7.02
CA SER A 54 2.58 12.04 -7.90
C SER A 54 2.71 10.52 -7.97
N GLN A 55 3.36 10.01 -9.02
CA GLN A 55 3.70 8.59 -9.15
C GLN A 55 4.45 8.07 -7.92
N SER A 56 5.36 8.88 -7.36
CA SER A 56 6.09 8.58 -6.12
C SER A 56 5.13 8.39 -4.94
N GLY A 57 4.09 9.22 -4.84
CA GLY A 57 3.03 9.07 -3.85
C GLY A 57 2.18 7.82 -4.05
N ILE A 58 1.90 7.44 -5.30
CA ILE A 58 1.22 6.18 -5.63
C ILE A 58 2.04 4.98 -5.17
N ASP A 59 3.34 4.99 -5.45
CA ASP A 59 4.25 3.91 -5.01
C ASP A 59 4.33 3.85 -3.48
N PHE A 60 4.44 5.00 -2.82
CA PHE A 60 4.40 5.10 -1.36
C PHE A 60 3.10 4.53 -0.78
N LEU A 61 1.94 4.89 -1.36
CA LEU A 61 0.65 4.37 -0.92
C LEU A 61 0.57 2.85 -1.14
N ASN A 62 1.00 2.37 -2.29
CA ASN A 62 1.07 0.94 -2.57
C ASN A 62 1.98 0.23 -1.56
N ASN A 63 3.17 0.73 -1.28
CA ASN A 63 4.08 0.10 -0.32
C ASN A 63 3.58 0.17 1.12
N LYS A 64 3.12 1.33 1.58
CA LYS A 64 2.75 1.57 2.98
C LYS A 64 1.37 1.05 3.33
N VAL A 65 0.38 1.22 2.45
CA VAL A 65 -0.99 0.75 2.69
C VAL A 65 -1.10 -0.76 2.50
N ASN A 66 -0.42 -1.37 1.51
CA ASN A 66 -0.39 -2.83 1.40
C ASN A 66 0.31 -3.48 2.61
N ARG A 67 1.36 -2.84 3.17
CA ARG A 67 1.97 -3.27 4.44
C ARG A 67 0.97 -3.24 5.60
N ILE A 68 0.16 -2.18 5.72
CA ILE A 68 -0.81 -2.03 6.81
C ILE A 68 -1.99 -3.01 6.68
N GLN A 69 -2.43 -3.32 5.45
CA GLN A 69 -3.50 -4.31 5.22
C GLN A 69 -3.03 -5.77 5.32
N GLY A 70 -1.75 -6.03 5.66
CA GLY A 70 -1.25 -7.40 5.75
C GLY A 70 -1.09 -8.09 4.39
N LYS A 71 -1.07 -7.33 3.28
CA LYS A 71 -0.61 -7.76 1.96
C LYS A 71 0.92 -7.66 1.86
N GLU A 72 1.60 -7.98 2.95
CA GLU A 72 3.04 -8.19 2.87
C GLU A 72 3.24 -9.42 1.98
N LYS A 73 4.12 -9.30 0.99
CA LYS A 73 4.62 -10.48 0.30
C LYS A 73 5.28 -11.36 1.35
N ILE A 74 4.76 -12.56 1.52
CA ILE A 74 5.30 -13.51 2.49
C ILE A 74 5.93 -14.67 1.75
N THR A 75 7.14 -14.99 2.15
CA THR A 75 7.83 -16.18 1.65
C THR A 75 7.62 -17.28 2.66
N LEU A 76 6.85 -18.30 2.29
CA LEU A 76 6.60 -19.49 3.12
C LEU A 76 7.12 -20.72 2.38
N GLY A 77 8.05 -21.44 3.02
CA GLY A 77 8.66 -22.63 2.44
C GLY A 77 9.46 -22.40 1.14
N GLY A 78 9.96 -21.17 0.91
CA GLY A 78 10.66 -20.81 -0.33
C GLY A 78 9.75 -20.37 -1.48
N ILE A 79 8.44 -20.29 -1.26
CA ILE A 79 7.45 -19.79 -2.23
C ILE A 79 7.03 -18.39 -1.82
N GLU A 80 7.12 -17.43 -2.74
CA GLU A 80 6.65 -16.06 -2.55
C GLU A 80 5.14 -15.96 -2.82
N PHE A 81 4.39 -15.52 -1.82
CA PHE A 81 2.96 -15.24 -1.96
C PHE A 81 2.71 -13.73 -1.92
N PRO A 82 1.82 -13.21 -2.78
CA PRO A 82 1.50 -11.78 -2.82
C PRO A 82 0.72 -11.30 -1.59
N SER A 83 0.14 -12.21 -0.79
CA SER A 83 -0.61 -11.87 0.42
C SER A 83 -0.69 -13.02 1.43
N LYS A 84 -0.85 -12.66 2.71
CA LYS A 84 -1.06 -13.62 3.82
C LYS A 84 -2.24 -14.55 3.55
N ARG A 85 -3.33 -14.01 3.00
CA ARG A 85 -4.53 -14.78 2.68
C ARG A 85 -4.27 -15.86 1.62
N GLU A 86 -3.58 -15.52 0.54
CA GLU A 86 -3.23 -16.49 -0.52
C GLU A 86 -2.30 -17.59 -0.01
N ALA A 87 -1.33 -17.27 0.84
CA ALA A 87 -0.50 -18.32 1.41
C ALA A 87 -1.28 -19.19 2.41
N ALA A 88 -2.20 -18.60 3.19
CA ALA A 88 -3.07 -19.34 4.09
C ALA A 88 -3.96 -20.32 3.30
N GLU A 89 -4.55 -19.87 2.18
CA GLU A 89 -5.33 -20.73 1.29
C GLU A 89 -4.46 -21.82 0.64
N TYR A 90 -3.25 -21.49 0.20
CA TYR A 90 -2.33 -22.46 -0.43
C TYR A 90 -1.89 -23.58 0.54
N PHE A 91 -1.57 -23.22 1.78
CA PHE A 91 -1.15 -24.19 2.80
C PHE A 91 -2.32 -24.79 3.59
N GLY A 92 -3.56 -24.37 3.33
CA GLY A 92 -4.75 -24.85 4.03
C GLY A 92 -4.87 -24.39 5.49
N PHE A 93 -4.21 -23.27 5.85
CA PHE A 93 -4.31 -22.69 7.19
C PHE A 93 -5.44 -21.65 7.28
N PRO A 94 -6.09 -21.52 8.46
CA PRO A 94 -6.84 -20.32 8.77
C PRO A 94 -5.91 -19.10 8.73
N PRO A 95 -6.36 -17.94 8.20
CA PRO A 95 -5.54 -16.72 8.13
C PRO A 95 -5.06 -16.23 9.52
N GLU A 96 -5.77 -16.61 10.57
CA GLU A 96 -5.45 -16.30 11.97
C GLU A 96 -4.27 -17.14 12.49
N ASP A 97 -4.22 -18.43 12.16
CA ASP A 97 -3.10 -19.33 12.44
C ASP A 97 -1.85 -18.94 11.66
N LEU A 98 -2.01 -18.54 10.40
CA LEU A 98 -0.87 -18.05 9.61
C LEU A 98 -0.29 -16.76 10.20
N SER A 99 -1.14 -15.86 10.71
CA SER A 99 -0.69 -14.65 11.40
C SER A 99 0.06 -14.98 12.68
N ARG A 100 -0.41 -15.99 13.44
CA ARG A 100 0.27 -16.48 14.64
C ARG A 100 1.61 -17.13 14.29
N TYR A 101 1.65 -17.97 13.27
CA TYR A 101 2.86 -18.62 12.77
C TYR A 101 3.90 -17.61 12.29
N LEU A 102 3.50 -16.63 11.48
CA LEU A 102 4.38 -15.56 11.00
C LEU A 102 4.90 -14.70 12.16
N ARG A 103 4.06 -14.43 13.17
CA ARG A 103 4.48 -13.67 14.35
C ARG A 103 5.52 -14.44 15.16
N VAL A 104 5.33 -15.74 15.35
CA VAL A 104 6.29 -16.61 16.05
C VAL A 104 7.57 -16.76 15.23
N LYS A 105 7.47 -17.03 13.93
CA LYS A 105 8.62 -17.14 13.03
C LYS A 105 9.45 -15.85 13.00
N LYS A 106 8.82 -14.68 12.94
CA LYS A 106 9.52 -13.38 12.98
C LYS A 106 10.17 -13.09 14.35
N LEU A 107 9.65 -13.66 15.43
CA LEU A 107 10.27 -13.62 16.76
C LEU A 107 11.44 -14.62 16.88
N VAL A 108 11.38 -15.75 16.16
CA VAL A 108 12.42 -16.79 16.18
C VAL A 108 13.57 -16.46 15.20
N GLU A 109 13.28 -15.83 14.07
CA GLU A 109 14.27 -15.33 13.10
C GLU A 109 14.73 -13.89 13.40
N GLY A 110 14.15 -13.25 14.43
CA GLY A 110 14.42 -11.87 14.84
C GLY A 110 15.50 -11.72 15.91
N ASP A 111 16.45 -12.65 15.99
CA ASP A 111 17.67 -12.53 16.79
C ASP A 111 18.88 -12.50 15.82
N ASN A 112 19.17 -11.30 15.30
CA ASN A 112 20.50 -10.86 14.87
C ASN A 112 20.56 -9.34 14.81
#